data_AF-U5YNX0-F1
#
_entry.id   AF-U5YNX0-F1
#
_cell.length_a   1.000
_cell.length_b   1.000
_cell.length_c   1.000
_cell.angle_alpha   90.00
_cell.angle_beta   90.00
_cell.angle_gamma   90.00
#
_symmetry.space_group_name_H-M   'P 1'
#
loop_
_entity.id
_entity.type
_entity.pdbx_description
1 polymer ?
#
loop_
_entity_poly.entity_id
_entity_poly.type
_entity_poly.pdbx_seq_one_letter_code
_entity_poly.pdbx_strand_id
1 'polypeptide(L)'
;AGVCFEDKLFPKTNSFLGERQPLADVAEFCGRIRAGKDAQTDDSFSIVARTEALISGHSMDEALRRAEAYHATGADAILVHSKKKDAAEITGFMARWDGRCPVVIVPTMYYATPAETFRRAGISMVIYANHMMRA
;
A
#
# COMPACT_ATOMS: atom_id res chain seq x y z
N ALA A 1 14.92 -8.33 -2.87
CA ALA A 1 13.69 -8.63 -3.67
C ALA A 1 12.57 -9.00 -2.70
N GLY A 2 11.31 -9.05 -3.12
CA GLY A 2 10.23 -9.25 -2.16
C GLY A 2 8.87 -9.53 -2.77
N VAL A 3 7.87 -9.64 -1.91
CA VAL A 3 6.47 -9.85 -2.27
C VAL A 3 5.59 -8.76 -1.67
N CYS A 4 4.50 -8.44 -2.37
CA CYS A 4 3.50 -7.50 -1.91
C CYS A 4 2.17 -8.24 -1.70
N PHE A 5 1.66 -8.23 -0.47
CA PHE A 5 0.33 -8.75 -0.14
C PHE A 5 -0.64 -7.59 0.03
N GLU A 6 -1.93 -7.78 -0.28
CA GLU A 6 -2.95 -6.76 -0.05
C GLU A 6 -4.04 -7.24 0.91
N ASP A 7 -4.62 -6.32 1.66
CA ASP A 7 -5.61 -6.54 2.72
C ASP A 7 -7.04 -6.79 2.21
N LYS A 8 -7.19 -7.37 1.03
CA LYS A 8 -8.50 -7.82 0.51
C LYS A 8 -8.85 -9.23 0.94
N LEU A 9 -10.15 -9.52 0.93
CA LEU A 9 -10.66 -10.88 0.96
C LEU A 9 -10.30 -11.63 -0.33
N PHE A 10 -10.07 -12.93 -0.19
CA PHE A 10 -9.84 -13.82 -1.33
C PHE A 10 -11.19 -14.43 -1.79
N PRO A 11 -11.45 -14.57 -3.11
CA PRO A 11 -10.58 -14.26 -4.25
C PRO A 11 -10.37 -12.77 -4.50
N LYS A 12 -9.18 -12.41 -5.00
CA LYS A 12 -8.79 -11.01 -5.25
C LYS A 12 -9.75 -10.33 -6.23
N THR A 13 -10.31 -9.21 -5.80
CA THR A 13 -11.05 -8.29 -6.68
C THR A 13 -10.13 -7.14 -7.12
N ASN A 14 -10.12 -6.81 -8.41
CA ASN A 14 -9.31 -5.72 -8.95
C ASN A 14 -9.69 -4.37 -8.31
N SER A 15 -8.69 -3.52 -8.00
CA SER A 15 -8.86 -2.22 -7.33
C SER A 15 -9.75 -1.21 -8.06
N PHE A 16 -10.03 -1.42 -9.34
CA PHE A 16 -10.87 -0.54 -10.16
C PHE A 16 -12.33 -1.03 -10.29
N LEU A 17 -12.71 -2.18 -9.72
CA LEU A 17 -14.05 -2.76 -9.85
C LEU A 17 -14.95 -2.44 -8.64
N GLY A 18 -16.00 -1.64 -8.84
CA GLY A 18 -17.02 -1.40 -7.81
C GLY A 18 -16.61 -0.45 -6.67
N GLU A 19 -17.55 -0.21 -5.76
CA GLU A 19 -17.39 0.63 -4.57
C GLU A 19 -17.49 -0.21 -3.29
N ARG A 20 -16.75 0.18 -2.23
CA ARG A 20 -16.78 -0.48 -0.92
C ARG A 20 -16.49 -1.99 -0.95
N GLN A 21 -15.41 -2.38 -1.62
CA GLN A 21 -14.96 -3.77 -1.57
C GLN A 21 -14.63 -4.16 -0.13
N PRO A 22 -15.10 -5.32 0.36
CA PRO A 22 -14.79 -5.77 1.70
C PRO A 22 -13.30 -6.04 1.84
N LEU A 23 -12.73 -5.52 2.91
CA LEU A 23 -11.35 -5.75 3.30
C LEU A 23 -11.28 -6.90 4.31
N ALA A 24 -10.16 -7.61 4.32
CA ALA A 24 -9.86 -8.55 5.37
C ALA A 24 -9.83 -7.84 6.74
N ASP A 25 -10.14 -8.61 7.77
CA ASP A 25 -9.94 -8.13 9.13
C ASP A 25 -8.46 -7.78 9.35
N VAL A 26 -8.20 -6.78 10.19
CA VAL A 26 -6.82 -6.33 10.43
C VAL A 26 -6.00 -7.43 11.08
N ALA A 27 -6.54 -8.16 12.05
CA ALA A 27 -5.83 -9.26 12.70
C ALA A 27 -5.58 -10.42 11.73
N GLU A 28 -6.54 -10.71 10.86
CA GLU A 28 -6.37 -11.71 9.80
C GLU A 28 -5.20 -11.36 8.87
N PHE A 29 -5.15 -10.12 8.36
CA PHE A 29 -4.09 -9.71 7.46
C PHE A 29 -2.73 -9.61 8.17
N CYS A 30 -2.70 -9.17 9.44
CA CYS A 30 -1.49 -9.25 10.27
C CYS A 30 -1.03 -10.71 10.43
N GLY A 31 -1.94 -11.67 10.60
CA GLY A 31 -1.60 -13.09 10.61
C GLY A 31 -0.88 -13.55 9.34
N ARG A 32 -1.30 -13.07 8.17
CA ARG A 32 -0.63 -13.35 6.88
C ARG A 32 0.77 -12.74 6.82
N ILE A 33 0.94 -11.49 7.26
CA ILE A 33 2.25 -10.83 7.31
C ILE A 33 3.18 -11.61 8.24
N ARG A 34 2.73 -11.93 9.45
CA ARG A 34 3.51 -12.70 10.43
C ARG A 34 3.93 -14.05 9.89
N ALA A 35 3.00 -14.82 9.34
CA ALA A 35 3.31 -16.11 8.71
C ALA A 35 4.34 -15.97 7.58
N GLY A 36 4.24 -14.89 6.79
CA GLY A 36 5.22 -14.57 5.76
C GLY A 36 6.60 -14.27 6.34
N LYS A 37 6.69 -13.47 7.40
CA LYS A 37 7.96 -13.13 8.09
C LYS A 37 8.57 -14.37 8.77
N ASP A 38 7.76 -15.18 9.44
CA ASP A 38 8.20 -16.41 10.12
C ASP A 38 8.75 -17.46 9.12
N ALA A 39 8.25 -17.45 7.88
CA ALA A 39 8.68 -18.36 6.82
C ALA A 39 9.92 -17.87 6.04
N GLN A 40 10.43 -16.66 6.32
CA GLN A 40 11.61 -16.13 5.63
C GLN A 40 12.86 -16.94 5.99
N THR A 41 13.65 -17.30 4.98
CA THR A 41 14.97 -17.93 5.15
C THR A 41 16.12 -16.98 4.80
N ASP A 42 15.80 -15.80 4.26
CA ASP A 42 16.75 -14.76 3.84
C ASP A 42 16.29 -13.42 4.42
N ASP A 43 17.11 -12.82 5.29
CA ASP A 43 16.84 -11.56 5.98
C ASP A 43 16.73 -10.36 5.02
N SER A 44 17.25 -10.49 3.79
CA SER A 44 17.16 -9.46 2.75
C SER A 44 15.85 -9.51 1.96
N PHE A 45 15.01 -10.53 2.19
CA PHE A 45 13.72 -10.69 1.53
C PHE A 45 12.64 -9.81 2.18
N SER A 46 12.03 -8.92 1.39
CA SER A 46 11.07 -7.94 1.89
C SER A 46 9.61 -8.38 1.72
N ILE A 47 8.79 -8.13 2.74
CA ILE A 47 7.33 -8.22 2.68
C ILE A 47 6.74 -6.81 2.72
N VAL A 48 6.05 -6.44 1.64
CA VAL A 48 5.34 -5.17 1.51
C VAL A 48 3.86 -5.39 1.80
N ALA A 49 3.31 -4.65 2.74
CA ALA A 49 1.89 -4.66 3.04
C ALA A 49 1.17 -3.56 2.26
N ARG A 50 0.29 -3.95 1.34
CA ARG A 50 -0.56 -3.04 0.57
C ARG A 50 -1.89 -2.86 1.25
N THR A 51 -2.21 -1.62 1.64
CA THR A 51 -3.55 -1.29 2.10
C THR A 51 -4.42 -0.78 0.96
N GLU A 52 -5.62 -1.36 0.84
CA GLU A 52 -6.65 -1.00 -0.12
C GLU A 52 -7.76 -0.15 0.53
N ALA A 53 -7.55 0.35 1.75
CA ALA A 53 -8.53 1.14 2.50
C ALA A 53 -9.08 2.33 1.69
N LEU A 54 -8.20 3.15 1.12
CA LEU A 54 -8.59 4.30 0.30
C LEU A 54 -9.26 3.88 -1.03
N ILE A 55 -8.78 2.78 -1.63
CA ILE A 55 -9.38 2.19 -2.84
C ILE A 55 -10.83 1.76 -2.58
N SER A 56 -11.07 1.14 -1.43
CA SER A 56 -12.38 0.70 -0.96
C SER A 56 -13.24 1.85 -0.41
N GLY A 57 -12.74 3.08 -0.38
CA GLY A 57 -13.50 4.26 0.04
C GLY A 57 -13.59 4.46 1.55
N HIS A 58 -12.70 3.83 2.33
CA HIS A 58 -12.54 4.14 3.74
C HIS A 58 -11.81 5.49 3.94
N SER A 59 -11.86 6.00 5.17
CA SER A 59 -11.17 7.25 5.55
C SER A 59 -9.65 7.09 5.59
N MET A 60 -8.94 8.22 5.61
CA MET A 60 -7.49 8.18 5.83
C MET A 60 -7.14 7.58 7.19
N ASP A 61 -7.94 7.84 8.22
CA ASP A 61 -7.65 7.33 9.56
C ASP A 61 -7.72 5.81 9.60
N GLU A 62 -8.63 5.19 8.81
CA GLU A 62 -8.66 3.74 8.64
C GLU A 62 -7.44 3.23 7.85
N ALA A 63 -7.01 3.95 6.81
CA ALA A 63 -5.80 3.60 6.06
C ALA A 63 -4.54 3.65 6.94
N LEU A 64 -4.41 4.68 7.77
CA LEU A 64 -3.34 4.82 8.76
C LEU A 64 -3.41 3.72 9.81
N ARG A 65 -4.58 3.49 10.42
CA ARG A 65 -4.77 2.42 11.42
C ARG A 65 -4.33 1.05 10.91
N ARG A 66 -4.66 0.74 9.66
CA ARG A 66 -4.23 -0.50 8.98
C ARG A 66 -2.72 -0.51 8.76
N ALA A 67 -2.17 0.55 8.18
CA ALA A 67 -0.73 0.67 7.95
C ALA A 67 0.08 0.54 9.24
N GLU A 68 -0.35 1.16 10.35
CA GLU A 68 0.25 1.01 11.68
C GLU A 68 0.29 -0.45 12.13
N ALA A 69 -0.85 -1.14 12.04
CA ALA A 69 -0.94 -2.54 12.45
C ALA A 69 -0.02 -3.44 11.59
N TYR A 70 0.06 -3.16 10.28
CA TYR A 70 0.88 -3.93 9.35
C TYR A 70 2.37 -3.70 9.59
N HIS A 71 2.77 -2.45 9.83
CA HIS A 71 4.12 -2.08 10.22
C HIS A 71 4.51 -2.73 11.56
N ALA A 72 3.66 -2.60 12.59
CA ALA A 72 3.90 -3.19 13.91
C ALA A 72 3.99 -4.72 13.89
N THR A 73 3.39 -5.36 12.88
CA THR A 73 3.49 -6.81 12.67
C THR A 73 4.82 -7.23 12.00
N GLY A 74 5.55 -6.30 11.39
CA GLY A 74 6.84 -6.55 10.76
C GLY A 74 6.85 -6.42 9.24
N ALA A 75 5.86 -5.74 8.64
CA ALA A 75 5.94 -5.38 7.22
C ALA A 75 7.14 -4.43 7.00
N ASP A 76 7.97 -4.74 6.00
CA ASP A 76 9.20 -4.00 5.71
C ASP A 76 8.92 -2.66 4.99
N ALA A 77 7.76 -2.57 4.32
CA ALA A 77 7.25 -1.33 3.74
C ALA A 77 5.72 -1.36 3.64
N ILE A 78 5.11 -0.18 3.56
CA ILE A 78 3.68 -0.03 3.27
C ILE A 78 3.50 0.45 1.83
N LEU A 79 2.63 -0.23 1.07
CA LEU A 79 2.13 0.29 -0.20
C LEU A 79 0.76 0.92 0.03
N VAL A 80 0.68 2.24 -0.12
CA VAL A 80 -0.59 2.98 -0.06
C VAL A 80 -1.09 3.22 -1.46
N HIS A 81 -2.31 2.78 -1.74
CA HIS A 81 -2.91 2.93 -3.05
C HIS A 81 -4.12 3.87 -3.04
N SER A 82 -4.25 4.64 -4.11
CA SER A 82 -5.37 5.56 -4.35
C SER A 82 -5.80 5.44 -5.81
N LYS A 83 -7.11 5.58 -6.04
CA LYS A 83 -7.71 5.63 -7.38
C LYS A 83 -8.12 7.05 -7.79
N LYS A 84 -7.77 8.08 -7.00
CA LYS A 84 -7.99 9.49 -7.34
C LYS A 84 -7.09 9.91 -8.51
N LYS A 85 -7.48 10.98 -9.19
CA LYS A 85 -6.72 11.55 -10.32
C LYS A 85 -5.57 12.44 -9.87
N ASP A 86 -5.52 12.79 -8.60
CA ASP A 86 -4.46 13.57 -7.96
C ASP A 86 -3.81 12.79 -6.81
N ALA A 87 -2.70 13.33 -6.30
CA ALA A 87 -1.92 12.72 -5.21
C ALA A 87 -2.30 13.24 -3.81
N ALA A 88 -3.46 13.89 -3.63
CA ALA A 88 -3.83 14.48 -2.34
C ALA A 88 -3.95 13.43 -1.23
N GLU A 89 -4.51 12.27 -1.53
CA GLU A 89 -4.58 11.17 -0.57
C GLU A 89 -3.18 10.64 -0.19
N ILE A 90 -2.28 10.51 -1.17
CA ILE A 90 -0.92 10.02 -0.93
C ILE A 90 -0.13 11.01 -0.06
N THR A 91 -0.17 12.28 -0.40
CA THR A 91 0.50 13.33 0.39
C THR A 91 -0.12 13.49 1.79
N GLY A 92 -1.44 13.38 1.89
CA GLY A 92 -2.16 13.40 3.17
C GLY A 92 -1.90 12.17 4.06
N PHE A 93 -1.58 11.01 3.47
CA PHE A 93 -1.07 9.85 4.20
C PHE A 93 0.34 10.13 4.72
N MET A 94 1.26 10.56 3.83
CA MET A 94 2.66 10.80 4.19
C MET A 94 2.82 11.85 5.29
N ALA A 95 2.01 12.91 5.29
CA ALA A 95 2.02 13.93 6.33
C ALA A 95 1.68 13.40 7.74
N ARG A 96 1.03 12.23 7.84
CA ARG A 96 0.59 11.60 9.10
C ARG A 96 1.34 10.30 9.43
N TRP A 97 2.10 9.78 8.47
CA TRP A 97 2.79 8.49 8.60
C TRP A 97 4.02 8.53 9.52
N ASP A 98 4.56 9.73 9.77
CA ASP A 98 5.66 9.95 10.73
C ASP A 98 6.93 9.10 10.46
N GLY A 99 7.16 8.73 9.19
CA GLY A 99 8.38 8.04 8.77
C GLY A 99 8.59 6.65 9.37
N ARG A 100 7.54 5.99 9.88
CA ARG A 100 7.62 4.68 10.59
C ARG A 100 8.31 3.58 9.77
N CYS A 101 8.03 3.51 8.47
CA CYS A 101 8.75 2.67 7.52
C CYS A 101 8.65 3.23 6.09
N PRO A 102 9.43 2.70 5.13
CA PRO A 102 9.34 3.08 3.72
C PRO A 102 7.91 2.97 3.17
N VAL A 103 7.54 3.92 2.30
CA VAL A 103 6.24 3.94 1.62
C VAL A 103 6.41 3.80 0.11
N VAL A 104 5.63 2.88 -0.45
CA VAL A 104 5.57 2.55 -1.88
C VAL A 104 4.26 3.06 -2.47
N ILE A 105 4.29 3.59 -3.69
CA ILE A 105 3.09 4.08 -4.40
C ILE A 105 3.00 3.55 -5.83
N VAL A 106 1.80 3.62 -6.39
CA VAL A 106 1.51 3.22 -7.77
C VAL A 106 0.70 4.35 -8.46
N PRO A 107 1.37 5.31 -9.13
CA PRO A 107 0.73 6.53 -9.65
C PRO A 107 0.03 6.34 -11.00
N THR A 108 -0.61 5.19 -11.24
CA THR A 108 -1.29 4.91 -12.51
C THR A 108 -2.47 5.86 -12.75
N MET A 109 -3.24 6.21 -11.71
CA MET A 109 -4.41 7.11 -11.82
C MET A 109 -4.06 8.59 -11.68
N TYR A 110 -3.00 8.91 -10.95
CA TYR A 110 -2.52 10.27 -10.68
C TYR A 110 -1.17 10.56 -11.36
N TYR A 111 -1.00 10.00 -12.56
CA TYR A 111 0.23 10.02 -13.36
C TYR A 111 0.70 11.43 -13.74
N ALA A 112 -0.21 12.40 -13.76
CA ALA A 112 0.11 13.81 -14.06
C ALA A 112 0.87 14.50 -12.92
N THR A 113 0.93 13.88 -11.73
CA THR A 113 1.67 14.43 -10.59
C THR A 113 3.18 14.38 -10.87
N PRO A 114 3.91 15.51 -10.77
CA PRO A 114 5.35 15.52 -10.98
C PRO A 114 6.09 14.61 -9.99
N ALA A 115 7.10 13.87 -10.46
CA ALA A 115 7.88 12.96 -9.62
C ALA A 115 8.55 13.65 -8.42
N GLU A 116 8.91 14.93 -8.57
CA GLU A 116 9.48 15.75 -7.49
C GLU A 116 8.52 15.92 -6.30
N THR A 117 7.21 15.89 -6.54
CA THR A 117 6.21 15.90 -5.47
C THR A 117 6.34 14.67 -4.58
N PHE A 118 6.59 13.49 -5.16
CA PHE A 118 6.76 12.25 -4.41
C PHE A 118 8.07 12.24 -3.62
N ARG A 119 9.17 12.75 -4.21
CA ARG A 119 10.46 12.89 -3.51
C ARG A 119 10.34 13.78 -2.29
N ARG A 120 9.73 14.97 -2.46
CA ARG A 120 9.51 15.93 -1.36
C ARG A 120 8.61 15.37 -0.26
N ALA A 121 7.64 14.53 -0.62
CA ALA A 121 6.76 13.87 0.34
C ALA A 121 7.43 12.68 1.07
N GLY A 122 8.67 12.31 0.72
CA GLY A 122 9.39 11.22 1.36
C GLY A 122 8.99 9.82 0.88
N ILE A 123 8.39 9.71 -0.30
CA ILE A 123 8.06 8.41 -0.91
C ILE A 123 9.35 7.67 -1.26
N SER A 124 9.44 6.40 -0.84
CA SER A 124 10.65 5.59 -0.98
C SER A 124 10.72 4.85 -2.33
N MET A 125 9.58 4.47 -2.90
CA MET A 125 9.52 3.74 -4.17
C MET A 125 8.26 4.05 -4.98
N VAL A 126 8.41 4.15 -6.29
CA VAL A 126 7.32 4.36 -7.25
C VAL A 126 7.25 3.18 -8.22
N ILE A 127 6.06 2.61 -8.41
CA ILE A 127 5.82 1.49 -9.32
C ILE A 127 5.02 1.97 -10.55
N TYR A 128 5.63 1.89 -11.73
CA TYR A 128 4.98 2.12 -13.02
C TYR A 128 4.29 0.85 -13.54
N ALA A 129 3.19 0.46 -12.90
CA ALA A 129 2.67 -0.91 -12.90
C ALA A 129 2.40 -1.61 -14.25
N ASN A 130 1.90 -0.92 -15.27
CA ASN A 130 1.35 -1.60 -16.46
C ASN A 130 1.62 -0.88 -17.80
N HIS A 131 2.55 0.06 -17.84
CA HIS A 131 2.80 0.90 -19.02
C HIS A 131 3.32 0.08 -20.20
N MET A 132 4.25 -0.84 -19.96
CA MET A 132 4.82 -1.70 -21.02
C MET A 132 3.80 -2.64 -21.65
N MET A 133 2.80 -3.11 -20.90
CA MET A 133 1.73 -3.95 -21.45
C MET A 133 0.71 -3.16 -22.27
N ARG A 134 0.67 -1.83 -22.12
CA ARG A 134 -0.26 -0.93 -22.82
C ARG A 134 0.37 -0.27 -24.06
N ALA A 135 1.67 -0.45 -24.25
CA ALA A 135 2.46 0.17 -25.33
C ALA A 135 2.30 -0.58 -26.66
#